data_AF-A0A9E5FX32-F1
#
_entry.id   AF-A0A9E5FX32-F1
#
_cell.length_a   1.000
_cell.length_b   1.000
_cell.length_c   1.000
_cell.angle_alpha   90.00
_cell.angle_beta   90.00
_cell.angle_gamma   90.00
#
_symmetry.space_group_name_H-M   'P 1'
#
loop_
_entity.id
_entity.type
_entity.pdbx_description
1 polymer ?
#
loop_
_entity_poly.entity_id
_entity_poly.type
_entity_poly.pdbx_seq_one_letter_code
_entity_poly.pdbx_strand_id
1 'polypeptide(L)'
;MCNVRRNSAAISGCDQSAAYFARARIFNRGGGIMCYGTDGSASVSGAQEQRSVASANRRVRRRRTLRGGLDQARLAQLAREATAMRQAQTSERSARIDELVSTARDSGGETDRFYWTLVYDMEMAPSTTGRAMLLEHHIVPVPPQDLAADEDLHDELWTVVEALAASGVFILNSDHLCDRDLYARLYYRILDEPTRCLPPESEASEFIDCLHPMDLDDHGMGKQLFDRQQAGHEPEESVRGAGVRGPFNPCSLADRDRWMPRPRA
;
A
#
# COMPACT_ATOMS: atom_id res chain seq x y z
N MET A 1 52.22 -53.43 -12.88
CA MET A 1 51.94 -54.23 -11.67
C MET A 1 50.94 -53.47 -10.80
N CYS A 2 49.86 -54.12 -10.36
CA CYS A 2 48.78 -53.67 -9.45
C CYS A 2 47.91 -52.49 -9.96
N ASN A 3 46.61 -52.56 -10.29
CA ASN A 3 45.41 -53.32 -9.84
C ASN A 3 44.82 -52.85 -8.50
N VAL A 4 43.79 -51.98 -8.52
CA VAL A 4 42.67 -51.85 -7.54
C VAL A 4 41.50 -51.13 -8.27
N ARG A 5 40.47 -51.83 -8.76
CA ARG A 5 39.14 -52.14 -8.15
C ARG A 5 38.24 -50.95 -7.76
N ARG A 6 37.17 -50.81 -8.55
CA ARG A 6 35.72 -50.59 -8.27
C ARG A 6 35.31 -49.99 -6.91
N ASN A 7 34.37 -49.03 -6.95
CA ASN A 7 33.07 -49.25 -6.34
C ASN A 7 31.97 -48.34 -6.92
N SER A 8 30.83 -48.98 -7.21
CA SER A 8 29.54 -48.39 -7.52
C SER A 8 28.89 -47.84 -6.24
N ALA A 9 28.16 -46.74 -6.35
CA ALA A 9 27.09 -46.42 -5.42
C ALA A 9 25.96 -45.72 -6.18
N ALA A 10 24.81 -46.39 -6.22
CA ALA A 10 23.54 -45.80 -6.57
C ALA A 10 23.14 -44.81 -5.47
N ILE A 11 22.69 -43.61 -5.86
CA ILE A 11 22.00 -42.69 -4.94
C ILE A 11 20.52 -42.70 -5.32
N SER A 12 19.81 -43.46 -4.50
CA SER A 12 18.37 -43.39 -4.22
C SER A 12 17.94 -41.96 -3.91
N GLY A 13 16.72 -41.61 -4.28
CA GLY A 13 16.14 -40.28 -4.10
C GLY A 13 16.04 -39.81 -2.65
N CYS A 14 16.04 -38.49 -2.52
CA CYS A 14 15.24 -37.67 -1.60
C CYS A 14 15.51 -36.19 -1.91
N ASP A 15 14.50 -35.36 -1.68
CA ASP A 15 14.54 -33.90 -1.54
C ASP A 15 14.83 -33.03 -2.77
N GLN A 16 13.77 -32.74 -3.54
CA GLN A 16 13.67 -31.53 -4.39
C GLN A 16 12.80 -30.42 -3.75
N SER A 17 12.54 -30.49 -2.44
CA SER A 17 11.70 -29.52 -1.70
C SER A 17 12.48 -28.34 -1.09
N ALA A 18 13.78 -28.17 -1.37
CA ALA A 18 14.63 -27.20 -0.67
C ALA A 18 15.36 -26.16 -1.55
N ALA A 19 14.84 -25.85 -2.76
CA ALA A 19 15.54 -24.97 -3.70
C ALA A 19 14.73 -23.78 -4.27
N TYR A 20 13.72 -23.29 -3.54
CA TYR A 20 12.95 -22.09 -3.95
C TYR A 20 12.91 -20.95 -2.93
N PHE A 21 13.84 -20.90 -1.98
CA PHE A 21 14.02 -19.74 -1.07
C PHE A 21 15.19 -18.82 -1.42
N ALA A 22 15.77 -18.94 -2.61
CA ALA A 22 16.94 -18.13 -2.99
C ALA A 22 16.86 -17.62 -4.43
N ARG A 23 15.88 -16.75 -4.75
CA ARG A 23 16.03 -15.83 -5.89
C ARG A 23 15.13 -14.59 -5.93
N ALA A 24 14.69 -14.06 -4.79
CA ALA A 24 14.22 -12.68 -4.71
C ALA A 24 15.41 -11.71 -4.54
N ARG A 25 16.25 -11.60 -5.58
CA ARG A 25 17.10 -10.42 -5.79
C ARG A 25 16.71 -9.82 -7.13
N ILE A 26 15.54 -9.21 -7.15
CA ILE A 26 15.24 -8.17 -8.12
C ILE A 26 15.66 -6.87 -7.44
N PHE A 27 16.68 -6.24 -8.01
CA PHE A 27 17.14 -4.91 -7.64
C PHE A 27 16.02 -3.93 -8.00
N ASN A 28 15.10 -3.68 -7.08
CA ASN A 28 14.04 -2.70 -7.27
C ASN A 28 14.60 -1.32 -6.85
N ARG A 29 14.75 -0.40 -7.82
CA ARG A 29 15.23 0.98 -7.61
C ARG A 29 14.07 1.92 -7.24
N GLY A 30 13.23 1.51 -6.31
CA GLY A 30 12.13 2.29 -5.75
C GLY A 30 11.73 1.64 -4.42
N GLY A 31 11.31 2.45 -3.45
CA GLY A 31 11.02 2.03 -2.08
C GLY A 31 10.18 0.74 -2.02
N GLY A 32 10.51 -0.14 -1.07
CA GLY A 32 9.87 -1.44 -0.95
C GLY A 32 8.41 -1.28 -0.51
N ILE A 33 7.48 -1.62 -1.40
CA ILE A 33 6.08 -1.87 -1.05
C ILE A 33 6.05 -3.24 -0.36
N MET A 34 5.61 -3.28 0.90
CA MET A 34 5.50 -4.51 1.68
C MET A 34 4.02 -4.80 1.95
N CYS A 35 3.51 -5.90 1.43
CA CYS A 35 2.16 -6.37 1.69
C CYS A 35 2.17 -7.25 2.94
N TYR A 36 1.30 -6.96 3.91
CA TYR A 36 1.03 -7.86 5.04
C TYR A 36 -0.35 -8.46 4.85
N GLY A 37 -0.45 -9.79 4.89
CA GLY A 37 -1.73 -10.48 4.94
C GLY A 37 -2.35 -10.32 6.32
N THR A 38 -3.62 -9.91 6.38
CA THR A 38 -4.41 -9.98 7.61
C THR A 38 -4.86 -11.42 7.83
N ASP A 39 -4.66 -11.93 9.03
CA ASP A 39 -4.82 -13.33 9.40
C ASP A 39 -6.18 -13.91 8.95
N GLY A 40 -6.12 -15.08 8.32
CA GLY A 40 -7.27 -15.74 7.72
C GLY A 40 -8.39 -16.06 8.71
N SER A 41 -9.56 -15.48 8.48
CA SER A 41 -10.84 -16.12 8.82
C SER A 41 -11.92 -15.63 7.88
N ALA A 42 -12.38 -16.53 7.01
CA ALA A 42 -13.48 -16.31 6.10
C ALA A 42 -14.78 -15.99 6.88
N SER A 43 -15.57 -15.06 6.34
CA SER A 43 -16.92 -14.58 6.74
C SER A 43 -17.00 -13.28 7.55
N VAL A 44 -16.44 -12.18 7.00
CA VAL A 44 -16.87 -10.84 7.40
C VAL A 44 -18.20 -10.53 6.69
N SER A 45 -19.28 -10.45 7.48
CA SER A 45 -20.60 -10.04 7.01
C SER A 45 -20.54 -8.69 6.27
N GLY A 46 -21.08 -8.61 5.05
CA GLY A 46 -21.03 -7.42 4.19
C GLY A 46 -21.61 -6.11 4.79
N ALA A 47 -22.27 -6.17 5.94
CA ALA A 47 -22.71 -5.00 6.69
C ALA A 47 -21.56 -4.23 7.38
N GLN A 48 -20.44 -4.89 7.71
CA GLN A 48 -19.29 -4.27 8.39
C GLN A 48 -18.38 -3.54 7.41
N GLU A 49 -18.18 -4.12 6.22
CA GLU A 49 -17.45 -3.53 5.09
C GLU A 49 -18.17 -2.28 4.55
N GLN A 50 -19.50 -2.33 4.37
CA GLN A 50 -20.29 -1.17 3.95
C GLN A 50 -20.21 0.00 4.95
N ARG A 51 -20.10 -0.29 6.25
CA ARG A 51 -19.91 0.73 7.30
C ARG A 51 -18.48 1.30 7.32
N SER A 52 -17.45 0.53 6.95
CA SER A 52 -16.07 1.03 6.88
C SER A 52 -15.90 2.04 5.76
N VAL A 53 -16.31 1.65 4.56
CA VAL A 53 -16.31 2.47 3.35
C VAL A 53 -17.14 3.73 3.55
N ALA A 54 -18.32 3.62 4.19
CA ALA A 54 -19.14 4.80 4.51
C ALA A 54 -18.47 5.79 5.47
N SER A 55 -17.73 5.30 6.48
CA SER A 55 -17.01 6.17 7.42
C SER A 55 -15.78 6.81 6.80
N ALA A 56 -15.04 6.09 5.96
CA ALA A 56 -13.89 6.63 5.24
C ALA A 56 -14.35 7.68 4.21
N ASN A 57 -15.39 7.36 3.43
CA ASN A 57 -16.06 8.29 2.53
C ASN A 57 -16.61 9.53 3.25
N ARG A 58 -17.09 9.39 4.49
CA ARG A 58 -17.56 10.55 5.29
C ARG A 58 -16.42 11.49 5.70
N ARG A 59 -15.20 10.97 5.89
CA ARG A 59 -14.00 11.78 6.18
C ARG A 59 -13.49 12.47 4.91
N VAL A 60 -13.39 11.72 3.81
CA VAL A 60 -13.04 12.22 2.48
C VAL A 60 -13.98 13.33 2.00
N ARG A 61 -15.29 13.21 2.25
CA ARG A 61 -16.31 14.23 1.92
C ARG A 61 -16.17 15.57 2.64
N ARG A 62 -15.28 15.69 3.64
CA ARG A 62 -15.00 16.96 4.33
C ARG A 62 -14.00 17.86 3.60
N ARG A 63 -13.51 17.43 2.42
CA ARG A 63 -12.62 18.23 1.57
C ARG A 63 -13.16 19.64 1.35
N ARG A 64 -12.35 20.65 1.68
CA ARG A 64 -12.64 22.03 1.28
C ARG A 64 -12.62 22.12 -0.25
N THR A 65 -13.54 22.89 -0.82
CA THR A 65 -13.58 23.10 -2.27
C THR A 65 -12.41 23.99 -2.68
N LEU A 66 -11.32 23.38 -3.15
CA LEU A 66 -10.20 24.12 -3.73
C LEU A 66 -10.62 24.67 -5.11
N ARG A 67 -10.44 25.98 -5.30
CA ARG A 67 -10.76 26.66 -6.56
C ARG A 67 -9.68 26.34 -7.59
N GLY A 68 -9.92 25.32 -8.40
CA GLY A 68 -9.02 24.95 -9.49
C GLY A 68 -9.10 23.46 -9.75
N GLY A 69 -9.98 23.04 -10.66
CA GLY A 69 -10.16 21.62 -10.94
C GLY A 69 -10.94 21.40 -12.22
N LEU A 70 -10.83 20.17 -12.73
CA LEU A 70 -11.67 19.64 -13.80
C LEU A 70 -13.14 19.96 -13.53
N ASP A 71 -13.90 20.21 -14.59
CA ASP A 71 -15.35 20.34 -14.51
C ASP A 71 -15.97 19.14 -13.76
N GLN A 72 -17.01 19.39 -12.96
CA GLN A 72 -17.62 18.36 -12.12
C GLN A 72 -18.16 17.19 -12.94
N ALA A 73 -18.71 17.45 -14.13
CA ALA A 73 -19.21 16.37 -14.98
C ALA A 73 -18.06 15.51 -15.51
N ARG A 74 -16.93 16.15 -15.89
CA ARG A 74 -15.73 15.44 -16.33
C ARG A 74 -15.10 14.63 -15.19
N LEU A 75 -15.00 15.19 -13.99
CA LEU A 75 -14.49 14.48 -12.81
C LEU A 75 -15.38 13.28 -12.45
N ALA A 76 -16.71 13.45 -12.46
CA ALA A 76 -17.64 12.37 -12.23
C ALA A 76 -17.54 11.27 -13.29
N GLN A 77 -17.28 11.63 -14.55
CA GLN A 77 -17.02 10.65 -15.61
C GLN A 77 -15.76 9.85 -15.33
N LEU A 78 -14.63 10.51 -15.07
CA LEU A 78 -13.36 9.83 -14.79
C LEU A 78 -13.44 8.91 -13.57
N ALA A 79 -14.13 9.35 -12.50
CA ALA A 79 -14.36 8.51 -11.33
C ALA A 79 -15.16 7.24 -11.67
N ARG A 80 -16.23 7.36 -12.47
CA ARG A 80 -16.99 6.18 -12.94
C ARG A 80 -16.14 5.23 -13.76
N GLU A 81 -15.31 5.77 -14.64
CA GLU A 81 -14.38 4.97 -15.46
C GLU A 81 -13.37 4.22 -14.58
N ALA A 82 -12.78 4.90 -13.58
CA ALA A 82 -11.85 4.28 -12.62
C ALA A 82 -12.52 3.18 -11.78
N THR A 83 -13.71 3.45 -11.22
CA THR A 83 -14.47 2.45 -10.45
C THR A 83 -14.87 1.25 -11.30
N ALA A 84 -15.33 1.48 -12.54
CA ALA A 84 -15.69 0.39 -13.45
C ALA A 84 -14.47 -0.47 -13.80
N MET A 85 -13.31 0.14 -14.02
CA MET A 85 -12.06 -0.57 -14.26
C MET A 85 -11.68 -1.45 -13.07
N ARG A 86 -11.70 -0.91 -11.84
CA ARG A 86 -11.39 -1.70 -10.63
C ARG A 86 -12.36 -2.87 -10.47
N GLN A 87 -13.67 -2.64 -10.64
CA GLN A 87 -14.68 -3.72 -10.56
C GLN A 87 -14.45 -4.83 -11.59
N ALA A 88 -14.07 -4.47 -12.82
CA ALA A 88 -13.72 -5.45 -13.84
C ALA A 88 -12.50 -6.28 -13.44
N GLN A 89 -11.44 -5.63 -12.93
CA GLN A 89 -10.23 -6.30 -12.46
C GLN A 89 -10.51 -7.25 -11.29
N THR A 90 -11.34 -6.84 -10.33
CA THR A 90 -11.76 -7.70 -9.21
C THR A 90 -12.55 -8.92 -9.70
N SER A 91 -13.43 -8.75 -10.69
CA SER A 91 -14.21 -9.85 -11.25
C SER A 91 -13.33 -10.85 -12.03
N GLU A 92 -12.33 -10.34 -12.75
CA GLU A 92 -11.38 -11.16 -13.50
C GLU A 92 -10.44 -11.96 -12.56
N ARG A 93 -10.03 -11.37 -11.44
CA ARG A 93 -9.14 -11.99 -10.45
C ARG A 93 -9.61 -13.38 -10.03
N SER A 94 -10.86 -13.53 -9.59
CA SER A 94 -11.36 -14.82 -9.11
C SER A 94 -11.31 -15.90 -10.20
N ALA A 95 -11.69 -15.56 -11.43
CA ALA A 95 -11.66 -16.48 -12.56
C ALA A 95 -10.23 -16.92 -12.91
N ARG A 96 -9.27 -15.99 -12.85
CA ARG A 96 -7.85 -16.30 -13.10
C ARG A 96 -7.25 -17.16 -12.00
N ILE A 97 -7.61 -16.94 -10.74
CA ILE A 97 -7.22 -17.81 -9.63
C ILE A 97 -7.80 -19.22 -9.81
N ASP A 98 -9.06 -19.34 -10.21
CA ASP A 98 -9.70 -20.64 -10.49
C ASP A 98 -8.95 -21.41 -11.61
N GLU A 99 -8.57 -20.70 -12.68
CA GLU A 99 -7.81 -21.25 -13.79
C GLU A 99 -6.41 -21.74 -13.36
N LEU A 100 -5.71 -20.96 -12.52
CA LEU A 100 -4.41 -21.34 -11.97
C LEU A 100 -4.52 -22.62 -11.12
N VAL A 101 -5.51 -22.68 -10.22
CA VAL A 101 -5.77 -23.85 -9.39
C VAL A 101 -6.11 -25.08 -10.25
N SER A 102 -6.91 -24.92 -11.30
CA SER A 102 -7.25 -26.02 -12.22
C SER A 102 -6.00 -26.52 -12.95
N THR A 103 -5.19 -25.62 -13.50
CA THR A 103 -3.96 -25.95 -14.22
C THR A 103 -2.96 -26.67 -13.32
N ALA A 104 -2.83 -26.23 -12.07
CA ALA A 104 -1.97 -26.88 -11.09
C ALA A 104 -2.49 -28.28 -10.73
N ARG A 105 -3.81 -28.45 -10.58
CA ARG A 105 -4.41 -29.77 -10.36
C ARG A 105 -4.12 -30.74 -11.50
N ASP A 106 -4.29 -30.30 -12.74
CA ASP A 106 -4.09 -31.15 -13.93
C ASP A 106 -2.63 -31.58 -14.12
N SER A 107 -1.69 -30.76 -13.63
CA SER A 107 -0.25 -31.04 -13.64
C SER A 107 0.28 -31.74 -12.38
N GLY A 108 -0.58 -32.01 -11.39
CA GLY A 108 -0.20 -32.63 -10.11
C GLY A 108 0.59 -31.72 -9.17
N GLY A 109 0.46 -30.39 -9.30
CA GLY A 109 1.08 -29.38 -8.46
C GLY A 109 0.28 -28.98 -7.22
N GLU A 110 0.68 -27.87 -6.59
CA GLU A 110 -0.03 -27.28 -5.43
C GLU A 110 -1.45 -26.86 -5.82
N THR A 111 -2.45 -27.23 -5.04
CA THR A 111 -3.87 -26.92 -5.34
C THR A 111 -4.52 -26.01 -4.32
N ASP A 112 -3.76 -25.61 -3.29
CA ASP A 112 -4.23 -24.62 -2.33
C ASP A 112 -4.58 -23.30 -3.06
N ARG A 113 -5.84 -22.88 -2.91
CA ARG A 113 -6.33 -21.64 -3.49
C ARG A 113 -5.62 -20.44 -2.89
N PHE A 114 -5.31 -20.46 -1.59
CA PHE A 114 -4.67 -19.33 -0.93
C PHE A 114 -3.27 -19.08 -1.48
N TYR A 115 -2.49 -20.14 -1.68
CA TYR A 115 -1.22 -20.09 -2.41
C TYR A 115 -1.38 -19.39 -3.79
N TRP A 116 -2.30 -19.84 -4.63
CA TRP A 116 -2.49 -19.26 -5.97
C TRP A 116 -3.05 -17.83 -5.95
N THR A 117 -3.77 -17.48 -4.90
CA THR A 117 -4.23 -16.11 -4.65
C THR A 117 -3.04 -15.18 -4.45
N LEU A 118 -2.09 -15.57 -3.60
CA LEU A 118 -0.85 -14.81 -3.37
C LEU A 118 -0.01 -14.69 -4.64
N VAL A 119 0.14 -15.78 -5.40
CA VAL A 119 0.87 -15.77 -6.68
C VAL A 119 0.22 -14.80 -7.66
N TYR A 120 -1.10 -14.87 -7.83
CA TYR A 120 -1.80 -13.95 -8.72
C TYR A 120 -1.62 -12.50 -8.28
N ASP A 121 -1.87 -12.18 -7.02
CA ASP A 121 -1.84 -10.81 -6.50
C ASP A 121 -0.45 -10.16 -6.60
N MET A 122 0.62 -10.94 -6.37
CA MET A 122 1.98 -10.41 -6.39
C MET A 122 2.56 -10.35 -7.81
N GLU A 123 2.29 -11.36 -8.65
CA GLU A 123 2.98 -11.52 -9.92
C GLU A 123 2.13 -11.09 -11.14
N MET A 124 0.81 -11.31 -11.09
CA MET A 124 -0.06 -11.23 -12.25
C MET A 124 -1.09 -10.11 -12.21
N ALA A 125 -1.45 -9.60 -11.03
CA ALA A 125 -2.47 -8.59 -10.89
C ALA A 125 -2.14 -7.34 -11.73
N PRO A 126 -3.13 -6.72 -12.39
CA PRO A 126 -2.92 -5.53 -13.18
C PRO A 126 -2.37 -4.39 -12.31
N SER A 127 -1.57 -3.51 -12.91
CA SER A 127 -1.05 -2.35 -12.21
C SER A 127 -2.05 -1.19 -12.21
N THR A 128 -2.05 -0.43 -11.13
CA THR A 128 -2.77 0.83 -10.92
C THR A 128 -1.81 1.86 -10.31
N THR A 129 -2.29 3.05 -9.98
CA THR A 129 -1.50 4.08 -9.28
C THR A 129 -2.31 4.72 -8.17
N GLY A 130 -1.64 5.32 -7.18
CA GLY A 130 -2.30 6.07 -6.11
C GLY A 130 -3.23 7.16 -6.67
N ARG A 131 -2.82 7.85 -7.74
CA ARG A 131 -3.67 8.86 -8.41
C ARG A 131 -4.93 8.27 -9.02
N ALA A 132 -4.86 7.09 -9.65
CA ALA A 132 -6.03 6.39 -10.16
C ALA A 132 -6.97 5.98 -9.01
N MET A 133 -6.41 5.53 -7.88
CA MET A 133 -7.21 5.22 -6.68
C MET A 133 -7.92 6.44 -6.12
N LEU A 134 -7.27 7.61 -6.09
CA LEU A 134 -7.88 8.86 -5.62
C LEU A 134 -9.03 9.32 -6.53
N LEU A 135 -8.98 9.05 -7.84
CA LEU A 135 -10.06 9.38 -8.76
C LEU A 135 -11.36 8.63 -8.43
N GLU A 136 -11.29 7.42 -7.90
CA GLU A 136 -12.48 6.67 -7.45
C GLU A 136 -13.23 7.40 -6.33
N HIS A 137 -12.51 8.22 -5.56
CA HIS A 137 -13.06 9.08 -4.51
C HIS A 137 -13.38 10.50 -4.99
N HIS A 138 -13.37 10.73 -6.30
CA HIS A 138 -13.52 12.05 -6.92
C HIS A 138 -12.46 13.05 -6.47
N ILE A 139 -11.24 12.58 -6.20
CA ILE A 139 -10.12 13.43 -5.79
C ILE A 139 -9.11 13.54 -6.93
N VAL A 140 -8.81 14.79 -7.29
CA VAL A 140 -7.63 15.17 -8.05
C VAL A 140 -6.74 15.97 -7.11
N PRO A 141 -5.55 15.45 -6.75
CA PRO A 141 -4.62 16.16 -5.90
C PRO A 141 -4.19 17.49 -6.52
N VAL A 142 -4.13 18.55 -5.73
CA VAL A 142 -3.61 19.85 -6.16
C VAL A 142 -2.08 19.87 -6.05
N PRO A 143 -1.33 20.35 -7.06
CA PRO A 143 0.13 20.46 -6.96
C PRO A 143 0.58 21.23 -5.71
N PRO A 144 1.61 20.77 -4.96
CA PRO A 144 2.05 21.42 -3.73
C PRO A 144 2.44 22.90 -3.87
N GLN A 145 2.91 23.32 -5.05
CA GLN A 145 3.28 24.71 -5.35
C GLN A 145 2.07 25.65 -5.50
N ASP A 146 0.89 25.09 -5.77
CA ASP A 146 -0.36 25.85 -5.88
C ASP A 146 -1.03 26.03 -4.50
N LEU A 147 -0.49 25.40 -3.45
CA LEU A 147 -0.96 25.48 -2.07
C LEU A 147 -0.04 26.42 -1.26
N ALA A 148 -0.41 27.70 -1.24
CA ALA A 148 0.36 28.76 -0.60
C ALA A 148 0.25 28.74 0.94
N ALA A 149 -0.94 28.47 1.48
CA ALA A 149 -1.17 28.40 2.91
C ALA A 149 -0.91 26.99 3.46
N ASP A 150 -0.24 26.89 4.60
CA ASP A 150 0.08 25.59 5.21
C ASP A 150 -1.18 24.88 5.70
N GLU A 151 -2.25 25.61 6.06
CA GLU A 151 -3.54 25.03 6.41
C GLU A 151 -4.22 24.35 5.22
N ASP A 152 -4.11 24.93 4.03
CA ASP A 152 -4.66 24.34 2.79
C ASP A 152 -3.83 23.13 2.35
N LEU A 153 -2.51 23.20 2.51
CA LEU A 153 -1.63 22.05 2.28
C LEU A 153 -1.95 20.90 3.23
N HIS A 154 -2.13 21.19 4.51
CA HIS A 154 -2.50 20.20 5.51
C HIS A 154 -3.86 19.56 5.22
N ASP A 155 -4.87 20.35 4.84
CA ASP A 155 -6.20 19.82 4.49
C ASP A 155 -6.16 18.92 3.24
N GLU A 156 -5.35 19.27 2.25
CA GLU A 156 -5.14 18.46 1.04
C GLU A 156 -4.36 17.18 1.34
N LEU A 157 -3.29 17.26 2.14
CA LEU A 157 -2.52 16.10 2.62
C LEU A 157 -3.43 15.09 3.31
N TRP A 158 -4.21 15.52 4.30
CA TRP A 158 -5.10 14.63 5.04
C TRP A 158 -6.24 14.09 4.16
N THR A 159 -6.69 14.84 3.16
CA THR A 159 -7.63 14.33 2.17
C THR A 159 -7.03 13.18 1.37
N VAL A 160 -5.78 13.29 0.93
CA VAL A 160 -5.08 12.21 0.22
C VAL A 160 -4.86 11.00 1.14
N VAL A 161 -4.38 11.21 2.37
CA VAL A 161 -4.16 10.15 3.37
C VAL A 161 -5.46 9.37 3.63
N GLU A 162 -6.56 10.08 3.88
CA GLU A 162 -7.86 9.45 4.18
C GLU A 162 -8.44 8.70 2.97
N ALA A 163 -8.22 9.20 1.75
CA ALA A 163 -8.69 8.57 0.53
C ALA A 163 -7.86 7.34 0.14
N LEU A 164 -6.54 7.38 0.32
CA LEU A 164 -5.68 6.20 0.18
C LEU A 164 -6.10 5.11 1.17
N ALA A 165 -6.31 5.49 2.44
CA ALA A 165 -6.78 4.56 3.46
C ALA A 165 -8.15 3.96 3.11
N ALA A 166 -9.07 4.75 2.54
CA ALA A 166 -10.36 4.27 2.07
C ALA A 166 -10.25 3.25 0.92
N SER A 167 -9.13 3.24 0.20
CA SER A 167 -8.78 2.27 -0.84
C SER A 167 -7.92 1.12 -0.33
N GLY A 168 -7.71 0.98 0.98
CA GLY A 168 -6.89 -0.06 1.59
C GLY A 168 -5.37 0.18 1.54
N VAL A 169 -4.95 1.43 1.28
CA VAL A 169 -3.54 1.84 1.21
C VAL A 169 -3.18 2.72 2.41
N PHE A 170 -2.24 2.27 3.23
CA PHE A 170 -1.85 2.93 4.48
C PHE A 170 -0.44 3.47 4.42
N ILE A 171 -0.17 4.59 5.09
CA ILE A 171 1.15 5.23 5.11
C ILE A 171 1.87 4.88 6.41
N LEU A 172 3.16 4.58 6.31
CA LEU A 172 4.07 4.25 7.41
C LEU A 172 5.34 5.11 7.38
N ASN A 173 6.00 5.23 8.53
CA ASN A 173 7.28 5.89 8.76
C ASN A 173 7.34 7.32 8.22
N SER A 174 6.27 8.09 8.39
CA SER A 174 6.18 9.45 7.85
C SER A 174 6.72 10.51 8.82
N ASP A 175 6.94 10.16 10.08
CA ASP A 175 7.26 11.09 11.18
C ASP A 175 8.46 12.02 10.92
N HIS A 176 9.43 11.59 10.12
CA HIS A 176 10.62 12.37 9.75
C HIS A 176 10.34 13.50 8.75
N LEU A 177 9.12 13.60 8.20
CA LEU A 177 8.74 14.58 7.18
C LEU A 177 7.77 15.60 7.75
N CYS A 178 7.97 16.89 7.49
CA CYS A 178 6.91 17.88 7.72
C CYS A 178 5.74 17.65 6.76
N ASP A 179 4.58 18.28 6.99
CA ASP A 179 3.40 18.11 6.12
C ASP A 179 3.71 18.48 4.65
N ARG A 180 4.49 19.55 4.43
CA ARG A 180 4.89 19.97 3.08
C ARG A 180 5.78 18.95 2.37
N ASP A 181 6.75 18.38 3.09
CA ASP A 181 7.66 17.37 2.52
C ASP A 181 6.93 16.05 2.24
N LEU A 182 6.06 15.61 3.17
CA LEU A 182 5.26 14.42 2.96
C LEU A 182 4.33 14.60 1.75
N TYR A 183 3.61 15.72 1.68
CA TYR A 183 2.70 15.98 0.57
C TYR A 183 3.44 16.08 -0.77
N ALA A 184 4.60 16.77 -0.81
CA ALA A 184 5.41 16.85 -2.01
C ALA A 184 5.92 15.46 -2.46
N ARG A 185 6.39 14.64 -1.52
CA ARG A 185 6.85 13.27 -1.80
C ARG A 185 5.72 12.40 -2.34
N LEU A 186 4.54 12.47 -1.73
CA LEU A 186 3.34 11.78 -2.21
C LEU A 186 3.00 12.24 -3.63
N TYR A 187 2.89 13.55 -3.85
CA TYR A 187 2.42 14.12 -5.10
C TYR A 187 3.36 13.85 -6.29
N TYR A 188 4.67 14.03 -6.12
CA TYR A 188 5.63 13.99 -7.22
C TYR A 188 6.24 12.62 -7.49
N ARG A 189 6.11 11.67 -6.56
CA ARG A 189 6.72 10.35 -6.69
C ARG A 189 5.69 9.26 -6.46
N ILE A 190 5.22 9.13 -5.22
CA ILE A 190 4.51 7.93 -4.77
C ILE A 190 3.15 7.76 -5.49
N LEU A 191 2.38 8.83 -5.69
CA LEU A 191 1.05 8.70 -6.30
C LEU A 191 1.06 8.24 -7.76
N ASP A 192 2.18 8.39 -8.46
CA ASP A 192 2.36 7.96 -9.85
C ASP A 192 3.15 6.64 -9.96
N GLU A 193 3.64 6.09 -8.85
CA GLU A 193 4.29 4.79 -8.82
C GLU A 193 3.28 3.67 -9.13
N PRO A 194 3.62 2.76 -10.06
CA PRO A 194 2.77 1.61 -10.35
C PRO A 194 2.71 0.67 -9.14
N THR A 195 1.50 0.36 -8.68
CA THR A 195 1.24 -0.65 -7.66
C THR A 195 0.28 -1.72 -8.18
N ARG A 196 0.27 -2.89 -7.54
CA ARG A 196 -0.67 -3.97 -7.89
C ARG A 196 -2.07 -3.59 -7.42
N CYS A 197 -3.07 -3.84 -8.26
CA CYS A 197 -4.46 -3.66 -7.86
C CYS A 197 -4.89 -4.82 -6.96
N LEU A 198 -4.56 -4.72 -5.67
CA LEU A 198 -4.97 -5.68 -4.66
C LEU A 198 -6.48 -5.55 -4.37
N PRO A 199 -7.13 -6.64 -3.93
CA PRO A 199 -8.52 -6.59 -3.47
C PRO A 199 -8.67 -5.62 -2.27
N PRO A 200 -9.88 -5.08 -2.03
CA PRO A 200 -10.13 -4.19 -0.91
C PRO A 200 -9.93 -4.88 0.46
N GLU A 201 -9.98 -4.05 1.52
CA GLU A 201 -9.51 -4.27 2.91
C GLU A 201 -9.73 -5.66 3.54
N SER A 202 -10.65 -6.50 3.06
CA SER A 202 -10.98 -7.79 3.68
C SER A 202 -9.95 -8.90 3.43
N GLU A 203 -9.07 -8.77 2.43
CA GLU A 203 -8.10 -9.83 2.05
C GLU A 203 -6.63 -9.37 2.13
N ALA A 204 -6.37 -8.09 1.81
CA ALA A 204 -5.02 -7.54 1.83
C ALA A 204 -5.07 -6.03 2.12
N SER A 205 -4.00 -5.51 2.71
CA SER A 205 -3.76 -4.08 2.86
C SER A 205 -2.39 -3.73 2.29
N GLU A 206 -2.32 -2.61 1.59
CA GLU A 206 -1.08 -2.09 1.04
C GLU A 206 -0.48 -1.05 2.00
N PHE A 207 0.84 -1.04 2.11
CA PHE A 207 1.56 -0.08 2.92
C PHE A 207 2.58 0.68 2.09
N ILE A 208 2.49 2.01 2.13
CA ILE A 208 3.47 2.94 1.60
C ILE A 208 4.44 3.28 2.73
N ASP A 209 5.65 2.73 2.64
CA ASP A 209 6.74 3.12 3.53
C ASP A 209 7.36 4.44 3.04
N CYS A 210 7.21 5.50 3.85
CA CYS A 210 7.79 6.79 3.54
C CYS A 210 9.29 6.86 3.87
N LEU A 211 9.87 5.88 4.56
CA LEU A 211 11.29 5.82 4.88
C LEU A 211 12.05 5.16 3.73
N HIS A 212 12.55 5.97 2.80
CA HIS A 212 13.34 5.44 1.70
C HIS A 212 14.76 5.09 2.19
N PRO A 213 15.43 4.06 1.67
CA PRO A 213 16.82 3.75 2.05
C PRO A 213 17.82 4.91 1.85
N MET A 214 17.48 5.88 1.00
CA MET A 214 18.28 7.09 0.77
C MET A 214 18.06 8.16 1.84
N ASP A 215 17.02 8.04 2.67
CA ASP A 215 16.77 8.91 3.83
C ASP A 215 17.53 8.41 5.09
N LEU A 216 18.23 7.27 4.97
CA LEU A 216 19.02 6.64 6.05
C LEU A 216 20.50 7.03 6.02
N ASP A 217 20.83 8.17 5.40
CA ASP A 217 22.16 8.75 5.53
C ASP A 217 22.48 9.07 7.00
N ASP A 218 23.75 8.95 7.38
CA ASP A 218 24.17 8.99 8.80
C ASP A 218 23.72 10.25 9.56
N HIS A 219 23.37 11.32 8.85
CA HIS A 219 22.97 12.61 9.42
C HIS A 219 21.55 13.03 9.02
N GLY A 220 20.83 12.22 8.23
CA GLY A 220 19.49 12.55 7.76
C GLY A 220 18.39 12.30 8.77
N MET A 221 17.25 12.94 8.52
CA MET A 221 16.08 12.82 9.38
C MET A 221 15.50 11.40 9.41
N GLY A 222 15.64 10.62 8.32
CA GLY A 222 15.18 9.24 8.29
C GLY A 222 16.01 8.34 9.22
N LYS A 223 17.34 8.53 9.26
CA LYS A 223 18.21 7.85 10.24
C LYS A 223 17.86 8.24 11.68
N GLN A 224 17.60 9.51 11.95
CA GLN A 224 17.19 9.96 13.28
C GLN A 224 15.84 9.35 13.71
N LEU A 225 14.86 9.24 12.80
CA LEU A 225 13.61 8.55 13.07
C LEU A 225 13.85 7.06 13.38
N PHE A 226 14.66 6.39 12.58
CA PHE A 226 14.99 4.99 12.77
C PHE A 226 15.66 4.74 14.13
N ASP A 227 16.60 5.60 14.52
CA ASP A 227 17.26 5.53 15.83
C ASP A 227 16.26 5.81 16.98
N ARG A 228 15.37 6.81 16.82
CA ARG A 228 14.30 7.11 17.78
C ARG A 228 13.33 5.94 17.96
N GLN A 229 12.97 5.25 16.88
CA GLN A 229 12.10 4.06 16.93
C GLN A 229 12.80 2.91 17.67
N GLN A 230 14.10 2.67 17.43
CA GLN A 230 14.87 1.64 18.14
C GLN A 230 15.06 1.93 19.62
N ALA A 231 15.30 3.19 19.99
CA ALA A 231 15.48 3.59 21.38
C ALA A 231 14.17 3.52 22.20
N GLY A 232 13.03 3.57 21.52
CA GLY A 232 11.73 3.86 22.14
C GLY A 232 11.66 5.33 22.55
N HIS A 233 10.51 5.95 22.34
CA HIS A 233 10.26 7.32 22.80
C HIS A 233 8.86 7.41 23.40
N GLU A 234 8.74 8.24 24.44
CA GLU A 234 7.42 8.58 24.96
C GLU A 234 6.66 9.41 23.92
N PRO A 235 5.35 9.18 23.75
CA PRO A 235 4.57 9.91 22.75
C PRO A 235 4.57 11.40 23.04
N GLU A 236 4.86 12.22 22.03
CA GLU A 236 4.73 13.68 22.18
C GLU A 236 3.26 14.08 22.28
N GLU A 237 2.95 15.07 23.12
CA GLU A 237 1.61 15.65 23.18
C GLU A 237 1.32 16.44 21.89
N SER A 238 0.71 15.79 20.92
CA SER A 238 0.21 16.49 19.74
C SER A 238 -1.07 17.26 20.09
N VAL A 239 -1.05 18.58 19.91
CA VAL A 239 -2.21 19.44 20.14
C VAL A 239 -3.22 19.24 19.01
N ARG A 240 -4.25 18.42 19.25
CA ARG A 240 -5.39 18.33 18.33
C ARG A 240 -6.29 19.55 18.50
N GLY A 241 -6.18 20.51 17.59
CA GLY A 241 -7.19 21.55 17.46
C GLY A 241 -8.57 20.93 17.22
N ALA A 242 -9.58 21.36 17.97
CA ALA A 242 -10.94 20.86 17.77
C ALA A 242 -11.39 21.11 16.32
N GLY A 243 -11.71 20.04 15.59
CA GLY A 243 -12.18 20.12 14.20
C GLY A 243 -11.12 19.97 13.11
N VAL A 244 -9.83 19.87 13.46
CA VAL A 244 -8.73 19.65 12.50
C VAL A 244 -8.56 18.15 12.18
N ARG A 245 -8.25 17.83 10.92
CA ARG A 245 -7.99 16.45 10.46
C ARG A 245 -6.56 16.07 10.84
N GLY A 246 -6.40 15.18 11.83
CA GLY A 246 -5.09 14.77 12.33
C GLY A 246 -4.27 15.90 13.00
N PRO A 247 -3.02 15.62 13.42
CA PRO A 247 -2.09 16.62 13.95
C PRO A 247 -1.46 17.44 12.82
N PHE A 248 -1.29 18.74 13.06
CA PHE A 248 -0.53 19.64 12.17
C PHE A 248 0.96 19.53 12.49
N ASN A 249 1.79 19.23 11.49
CA ASN A 249 3.21 18.99 11.69
C ASN A 249 4.08 19.95 10.88
N PRO A 250 4.44 21.11 11.47
CA PRO A 250 5.28 22.10 10.80
C PRO A 250 6.77 21.69 10.78
N CYS A 251 7.19 20.76 11.65
CA CYS A 251 8.56 20.28 11.75
C CYS A 251 8.65 18.75 11.57
N SER A 252 9.85 18.28 11.25
CA SER A 252 10.19 16.86 11.17
C SER A 252 10.34 16.23 12.56
N LEU A 253 10.28 14.89 12.60
CA LEU A 253 10.25 14.07 13.81
C LEU A 253 9.01 14.35 14.69
N ALA A 254 7.86 14.57 14.08
CA ALA A 254 6.58 14.61 14.81
C ALA A 254 6.06 13.18 15.04
N ASP A 255 5.20 12.94 16.04
CA ASP A 255 4.52 11.66 16.26
C ASP A 255 3.24 11.54 15.38
N ARG A 256 3.36 11.71 14.06
CA ARG A 256 2.23 11.72 13.11
C ARG A 256 1.64 10.34 12.90
N ASP A 257 2.50 9.34 12.77
CA ASP A 257 2.14 7.97 12.39
C ASP A 257 1.17 7.32 13.38
N ARG A 258 1.16 7.80 14.63
CA ARG A 258 0.17 7.43 15.63
C ARG A 258 -1.27 7.81 15.24
N TRP A 259 -1.42 8.89 14.48
CA TRP A 259 -2.71 9.43 14.04
C TRP A 259 -3.11 9.01 12.63
N MET A 260 -2.20 8.36 11.90
CA MET A 260 -2.49 7.85 10.57
C MET A 260 -3.60 6.78 10.63
N PRO A 261 -4.47 6.71 9.61
CA PRO A 261 -5.39 5.59 9.47
C PRO A 261 -4.65 4.26 9.53
N ARG A 262 -5.27 3.25 10.17
CA ARG A 262 -4.74 1.89 10.27
C ARG A 262 -5.75 0.91 9.67
N PRO A 263 -5.29 -0.25 9.15
CA PRO A 263 -6.18 -1.33 8.78
C PRO A 263 -7.09 -1.69 9.96
N ARG A 264 -8.34 -2.03 9.66
CA ARG A 264 -9.26 -2.51 10.69
C ARG A 264 -8.96 -3.99 10.93
N ALA A 265 -8.68 -4.32 12.18
CA ALA A 265 -8.63 -5.71 12.65
C ALA A 265 -10.03 -6.33 12.67
#